data_AF-A0A9X8HI02-F1
#
_entry.id   AF-A0A9X8HI02-F1
#
_cell.length_a   1.000
_cell.length_b   1.000
_cell.length_c   1.000
_cell.angle_alpha   90.00
_cell.angle_beta   90.00
_cell.angle_gamma   90.00
#
_symmetry.space_group_name_H-M   'P 1'
#
loop_
_entity.id
_entity.type
_entity.pdbx_description
1 polymer ?
#
loop_
_entity_poly.entity_id
_entity_poly.type
_entity_poly.pdbx_seq_one_letter_code
_entity_poly.pdbx_strand_id
1 'polypeptide(L)'
;MPFRTLFACLLLCLSANALAYHSVYQGKLGGLPVTLVIERTNDYVTGIYYYERYHTPIRLKPTRNTDTYNFAMDELDSGGLPTARLHFQKADFSSRAQPLQGTWTAYASGKQLPFTLKLVADIGLQTPSPGAVLPQAASTERFYFQLPMDMDYAALETIQVMDKATGKLQQTLEVKVPGCRSKGIDTVQVRLQGGATQVLIPSSPYCLGKTFEWREASARFEVVS
;
A
#
# COMPACT_ATOMS: atom_id res chain seq x y z
N MET A 1 -34.47 33.55 -9.70
CA MET A 1 -33.77 32.47 -8.96
C MET A 1 -32.78 31.65 -9.82
N PRO A 2 -31.90 32.22 -10.68
CA PRO A 2 -30.95 31.40 -11.47
C PRO A 2 -29.53 31.28 -10.86
N PHE A 3 -29.16 32.16 -9.91
CA PHE A 3 -27.78 32.22 -9.39
C PHE A 3 -27.40 31.06 -8.46
N ARG A 4 -28.37 30.46 -7.76
CA ARG A 4 -28.12 29.36 -6.81
C ARG A 4 -27.75 28.04 -7.51
N THR A 5 -28.30 27.78 -8.70
CA THR A 5 -28.04 26.56 -9.48
C THR A 5 -26.69 26.60 -10.17
N LEU A 6 -26.24 27.80 -10.60
CA LEU A 6 -24.92 27.99 -11.21
C LEU A 6 -23.79 27.77 -10.19
N PHE A 7 -23.99 28.22 -8.94
CA PHE A 7 -23.01 28.05 -7.86
C PHE A 7 -22.86 26.58 -7.43
N ALA A 8 -23.95 25.80 -7.42
CA ALA A 8 -23.92 24.38 -7.09
C ALA A 8 -23.18 23.54 -8.16
N CYS A 9 -23.36 23.83 -9.44
CA CYS A 9 -22.58 23.18 -10.50
C CYS A 9 -21.09 23.60 -10.48
N LEU A 10 -20.78 24.85 -10.12
CA LEU A 10 -19.38 25.30 -10.01
C LEU A 10 -18.65 24.66 -8.83
N LEU A 11 -19.34 24.45 -7.70
CA LEU A 11 -18.81 23.74 -6.52
C LEU A 11 -18.59 22.24 -6.77
N LEU A 12 -19.43 21.60 -7.59
CA LEU A 12 -19.25 20.20 -8.02
C LEU A 12 -18.08 20.01 -9.00
N CYS A 13 -17.75 21.03 -9.79
CA CYS A 13 -16.57 21.00 -10.67
C CYS A 13 -15.24 21.31 -9.95
N LEU A 14 -15.29 21.78 -8.70
CA LEU A 14 -14.11 22.15 -7.90
C LEU A 14 -13.70 21.09 -6.87
N SER A 15 -14.38 19.93 -6.81
CA SER A 15 -13.84 18.77 -6.10
C SER A 15 -12.69 18.20 -6.93
N ALA A 16 -11.52 18.83 -6.86
CA ALA A 16 -10.28 18.23 -7.31
C ALA A 16 -10.16 16.89 -6.59
N ASN A 17 -10.25 15.79 -7.34
CA ASN A 17 -9.98 14.47 -6.78
C ASN A 17 -8.61 14.52 -6.13
N ALA A 18 -8.51 14.10 -4.87
CA ALA A 18 -7.23 14.00 -4.20
C ALA A 18 -6.34 13.10 -5.05
N LEU A 19 -5.25 13.66 -5.58
CA LEU A 19 -4.30 12.93 -6.39
C LEU A 19 -3.54 12.01 -5.41
N ALA A 20 -3.78 10.71 -5.52
CA ALA A 20 -3.00 9.73 -4.79
C ALA A 20 -1.80 9.29 -5.65
N TYR A 21 -0.69 9.01 -5.00
CA TYR A 21 0.55 8.58 -5.62
C TYR A 21 1.17 7.48 -4.78
N HIS A 22 1.53 6.37 -5.43
CA HIS A 22 2.17 5.24 -4.77
C HIS A 22 3.54 5.03 -5.37
N SER A 23 4.57 5.25 -4.56
CA SER A 23 5.96 5.09 -4.99
C SER A 23 6.54 3.85 -4.32
N VAL A 24 7.02 2.90 -5.12
CA VAL A 24 7.58 1.63 -4.67
C VAL A 24 9.10 1.70 -4.77
N TYR A 25 9.78 1.42 -3.67
CA TYR A 25 11.22 1.46 -3.54
C TYR A 25 11.78 0.12 -3.10
N GLN A 26 12.95 -0.23 -3.60
CA GLN A 26 13.67 -1.45 -3.23
C GLN A 26 15.12 -1.14 -2.86
N GLY A 27 15.64 -1.86 -1.88
CA GLY A 27 17.04 -1.71 -1.48
C GLY A 27 17.34 -2.45 -0.20
N LYS A 28 18.16 -1.86 0.67
CA LYS A 28 18.59 -2.50 1.93
C LYS A 28 18.33 -1.63 3.14
N LEU A 29 18.02 -2.27 4.27
CA LEU A 29 18.00 -1.71 5.62
C LEU A 29 18.90 -2.58 6.50
N GLY A 30 19.98 -1.99 7.05
CA GLY A 30 20.93 -2.70 7.92
C GLY A 30 21.65 -3.90 7.27
N GLY A 31 21.52 -4.07 5.96
CA GLY A 31 22.06 -5.19 5.18
C GLY A 31 21.00 -6.13 4.60
N LEU A 32 19.77 -6.12 5.12
CA LEU A 32 18.68 -6.98 4.66
C LEU A 32 17.91 -6.31 3.51
N PRO A 33 17.56 -7.06 2.44
CA PRO A 33 16.71 -6.53 1.38
C PRO A 33 15.30 -6.19 1.88
N VAL A 34 14.81 -5.03 1.46
CA VAL A 34 13.45 -4.54 1.78
C VAL A 34 12.78 -3.93 0.56
N THR A 35 11.45 -4.01 0.54
CA THR A 35 10.58 -3.18 -0.30
C THR A 35 9.84 -2.19 0.59
N LEU A 36 9.81 -0.92 0.19
CA LEU A 36 9.07 0.17 0.82
C LEU A 36 8.03 0.69 -0.17
N VAL A 37 6.80 0.89 0.29
CA VAL A 37 5.74 1.56 -0.45
C VAL A 37 5.39 2.83 0.30
N ILE A 38 5.47 3.97 -0.39
CA ILE A 38 5.04 5.26 0.12
C ILE A 38 3.77 5.66 -0.64
N GLU A 39 2.69 5.86 0.11
CA GLU A 39 1.42 6.38 -0.39
C GLU A 39 1.29 7.84 0.02
N ARG A 40 0.99 8.70 -0.95
CA ARG A 40 0.87 10.15 -0.76
C ARG A 40 -0.43 10.64 -1.34
N THR A 41 -1.09 11.50 -0.59
CA THR A 41 -2.13 12.40 -1.06
C THR A 41 -1.68 13.84 -0.75
N ASN A 42 -2.50 14.84 -1.10
CA ASN A 42 -2.13 16.25 -0.91
C ASN A 42 -1.69 16.60 0.53
N ASP A 43 -2.29 15.97 1.55
CA ASP A 43 -2.03 16.33 2.96
C ASP A 43 -1.58 15.14 3.84
N TYR A 44 -1.43 13.95 3.25
CA TYR A 44 -1.19 12.73 4.02
C TYR A 44 -0.17 11.82 3.34
N VAL A 45 0.84 11.40 4.10
CA VAL A 45 1.84 10.43 3.67
C VAL A 45 1.80 9.25 4.62
N THR A 46 1.60 8.06 4.09
CA THR A 46 1.63 6.80 4.83
C THR A 46 2.45 5.78 4.04
N GLY A 47 2.64 4.59 4.60
CA GLY A 47 3.33 3.56 3.88
C GLY A 47 3.36 2.22 4.59
N ILE A 48 3.95 1.28 3.88
CA ILE A 48 4.34 -0.01 4.42
C ILE A 48 5.75 -0.32 3.97
N TYR A 49 6.47 -1.12 4.73
CA TYR A 49 7.65 -1.79 4.21
C TYR A 49 7.67 -3.24 4.67
N TYR A 50 8.44 -4.08 3.99
CA TYR A 50 8.69 -5.44 4.44
C TYR A 50 10.09 -5.87 4.08
N TYR A 51 10.65 -6.78 4.88
CA TYR A 51 11.86 -7.50 4.52
C TYR A 51 11.51 -8.59 3.51
N GLU A 52 12.28 -8.70 2.43
CA GLU A 52 12.07 -9.70 1.38
C GLU A 52 12.13 -11.14 1.91
N ARG A 53 12.79 -11.37 3.04
CA ARG A 53 12.82 -12.70 3.65
C ARG A 53 11.50 -13.11 4.30
N TYR A 54 10.71 -12.13 4.78
CA TYR A 54 9.55 -12.38 5.63
C TYR A 54 8.22 -12.05 4.93
N HIS A 55 8.25 -11.21 3.89
CA HIS A 55 7.08 -10.77 3.12
C HIS A 55 5.89 -10.34 3.99
N THR A 56 6.18 -9.81 5.18
CA THR A 56 5.17 -9.37 6.15
C THR A 56 5.19 -7.85 6.18
N PRO A 57 4.15 -7.20 5.64
CA PRO A 57 4.04 -5.74 5.66
C PRO A 57 4.05 -5.20 7.08
N ILE A 58 4.85 -4.16 7.30
CA ILE A 58 4.93 -3.39 8.53
C ILE A 58 4.44 -1.99 8.21
N ARG A 59 3.42 -1.53 8.93
CA ARG A 59 2.82 -0.21 8.70
C ARG A 59 3.73 0.90 9.19
N LEU A 60 3.71 2.00 8.44
CA LEU A 60 4.40 3.23 8.75
C LEU A 60 3.38 4.35 8.92
N LYS A 61 3.55 5.18 9.95
CA LYS A 61 2.81 6.44 10.10
C LYS A 61 3.77 7.62 10.10
N PRO A 62 3.39 8.77 9.54
CA PRO A 62 4.24 9.95 9.59
C PRO A 62 4.37 10.46 11.03
N THR A 63 5.53 11.02 11.38
CA THR A 63 5.71 11.72 12.65
C THR A 63 5.05 13.10 12.60
N ARG A 64 4.85 13.72 13.76
CA ARG A 64 4.42 15.14 13.79
C ARG A 64 5.57 16.03 13.30
N ASN A 65 5.23 17.09 12.55
CA ASN A 65 6.15 18.11 12.05
C ASN A 65 7.25 17.58 11.12
N THR A 66 6.85 17.12 9.95
CA THR A 66 7.78 16.68 8.91
C THR A 66 7.90 17.73 7.82
N ASP A 67 9.12 18.16 7.51
CA ASP A 67 9.46 18.82 6.24
C ASP A 67 10.28 17.85 5.38
N THR A 68 10.65 18.25 4.17
CA THR A 68 11.39 17.39 3.23
C THR A 68 12.73 16.85 3.77
N TYR A 69 13.41 17.56 4.66
CA TYR A 69 14.72 17.20 5.20
C TYR A 69 14.67 16.59 6.61
N ASN A 70 13.55 16.82 7.32
CA ASN A 70 13.28 16.27 8.65
C ASN A 70 12.13 15.26 8.61
N PHE A 71 11.88 14.63 7.46
CA PHE A 71 10.79 13.68 7.30
C PHE A 71 11.11 12.38 8.01
N ALA A 72 10.20 11.92 8.85
CA ALA A 72 10.31 10.65 9.52
C ALA A 72 8.96 9.93 9.58
N MET A 73 9.04 8.60 9.64
CA MET A 73 7.88 7.74 9.83
C MET A 73 8.16 6.73 10.93
N ASP A 74 7.18 6.52 11.79
CA ASP A 74 7.22 5.52 12.84
C ASP A 74 6.75 4.18 12.29
N GLU A 75 7.58 3.16 12.49
CA GLU A 75 7.24 1.76 12.33
C GLU A 75 6.27 1.34 13.43
N LEU A 76 5.23 0.61 13.04
CA LEU A 76 4.19 0.14 13.96
C LEU A 76 4.25 -1.36 14.18
N ASP A 77 4.04 -1.78 15.43
CA ASP A 77 3.73 -3.18 15.74
C ASP A 77 2.30 -3.56 15.31
N SER A 78 1.93 -4.82 15.57
CA SER A 78 0.59 -5.34 15.29
C SER A 78 -0.52 -4.69 16.11
N GLY A 79 -0.20 -4.03 17.22
CA GLY A 79 -1.12 -3.22 18.02
C GLY A 79 -1.22 -1.76 17.57
N GLY A 80 -0.44 -1.34 16.57
CA GLY A 80 -0.39 0.04 16.08
C GLY A 80 0.50 0.97 16.92
N LEU A 81 1.32 0.42 17.81
CA LEU A 81 2.24 1.19 18.65
C LEU A 81 3.60 1.38 17.95
N PRO A 82 4.23 2.56 18.08
CA PRO A 82 5.55 2.80 17.51
C PRO A 82 6.65 1.91 18.11
N THR A 83 7.42 1.21 17.27
CA THR A 83 8.55 0.34 17.68
C THR A 83 9.91 0.86 17.23
N ALA A 84 9.93 1.56 16.10
CA ALA A 84 11.12 2.15 15.51
C ALA A 84 10.75 3.37 14.66
N ARG A 85 11.78 4.08 14.18
CA ARG A 85 11.62 5.25 13.31
C ARG A 85 12.52 5.17 12.10
N LEU A 86 11.95 5.37 10.92
CA LEU A 86 12.68 5.65 9.69
C LEU A 86 12.82 7.16 9.57
N HIS A 87 14.04 7.67 9.70
CA HIS A 87 14.37 9.06 9.39
C HIS A 87 14.97 9.15 7.99
N PHE A 88 14.39 9.97 7.13
CA PHE A 88 14.82 10.15 5.75
C PHE A 88 15.75 11.37 5.66
N GLN A 89 16.89 11.24 4.98
CA GLN A 89 17.79 12.38 4.74
C GLN A 89 17.15 13.43 3.83
N LYS A 90 16.36 12.97 2.85
CA LYS A 90 15.55 13.80 1.97
C LYS A 90 14.37 13.00 1.45
N ALA A 91 13.16 13.48 1.70
CA ALA A 91 11.89 12.86 1.32
C ALA A 91 11.26 13.55 0.10
N ASP A 92 11.99 13.55 -1.02
CA ASP A 92 11.52 14.17 -2.28
C ASP A 92 10.45 13.30 -2.98
N PHE A 93 10.36 12.00 -2.61
CA PHE A 93 9.39 11.01 -3.12
C PHE A 93 9.00 11.17 -4.61
N SER A 94 9.94 11.57 -5.47
CA SER A 94 9.65 11.90 -6.86
C SER A 94 10.42 10.98 -7.80
N SER A 95 9.89 10.81 -9.02
CA SER A 95 10.53 9.99 -10.07
C SER A 95 11.91 10.50 -10.52
N ARG A 96 12.27 11.73 -10.16
CA ARG A 96 13.58 12.34 -10.42
C ARG A 96 14.51 12.31 -9.21
N ALA A 97 14.04 11.79 -8.08
CA ALA A 97 14.80 11.78 -6.83
C ALA A 97 15.96 10.79 -6.89
N GLN A 98 17.04 11.14 -6.21
CA GLN A 98 18.11 10.21 -5.86
C GLN A 98 17.57 9.04 -5.01
N PRO A 99 18.32 7.95 -4.86
CA PRO A 99 17.96 6.88 -3.93
C PRO A 99 17.57 7.45 -2.56
N LEU A 100 16.44 7.01 -2.03
CA LEU A 100 16.01 7.34 -0.67
C LEU A 100 17.03 6.77 0.30
N GLN A 101 17.53 7.63 1.17
CA GLN A 101 18.55 7.30 2.16
C GLN A 101 18.12 7.79 3.53
N GLY A 102 18.60 7.10 4.56
CA GLY A 102 18.21 7.41 5.91
C GLY A 102 18.68 6.41 6.94
N THR A 103 18.10 6.53 8.13
CA THR A 103 18.42 5.69 9.28
C THR A 103 17.14 5.17 9.89
N TRP A 104 17.09 3.85 10.10
CA TRP A 104 16.12 3.20 10.94
C TRP A 104 16.65 3.18 12.39
N THR A 105 15.84 3.53 13.37
CA THR A 105 16.23 3.57 14.79
C THR A 105 15.21 2.83 15.64
N ALA A 106 15.62 1.77 16.35
CA ALA A 106 14.78 1.07 17.31
C ALA A 106 14.53 1.93 18.56
N TYR A 107 13.28 2.04 19.03
CA TYR A 107 13.02 2.79 20.25
C TYR A 107 13.51 2.08 21.52
N ALA A 108 13.36 0.76 21.58
CA ALA A 108 13.69 0.01 22.78
C ALA A 108 15.20 0.01 23.11
N SER A 109 16.07 0.01 22.09
CA SER A 109 17.52 -0.15 22.26
C SER A 109 18.34 1.02 21.74
N GLY A 110 17.74 1.96 21.00
CA GLY A 110 18.47 3.00 20.27
C GLY A 110 19.31 2.47 19.11
N LYS A 111 19.22 1.18 18.78
CA LYS A 111 19.98 0.58 17.67
C LYS A 111 19.62 1.28 16.36
N GLN A 112 20.66 1.68 15.62
CA GLN A 112 20.51 2.35 14.33
C GLN A 112 20.99 1.46 13.19
N LEU A 113 20.27 1.49 12.08
CA LEU A 113 20.60 0.78 10.85
C LEU A 113 20.42 1.74 9.66
N PRO A 114 21.43 1.90 8.79
CA PRO A 114 21.27 2.72 7.60
C PRO A 114 20.35 2.03 6.59
N PHE A 115 19.67 2.80 5.76
CA PHE A 115 18.97 2.30 4.58
C PHE A 115 19.31 3.08 3.32
N THR A 116 19.21 2.40 2.18
CA THR A 116 19.34 2.99 0.85
C THR A 116 18.41 2.25 -0.11
N LEU A 117 17.47 2.97 -0.71
CA LEU A 117 16.38 2.41 -1.51
C LEU A 117 16.27 3.16 -2.85
N LYS A 118 16.11 2.43 -3.95
CA LYS A 118 15.91 2.98 -5.29
C LYS A 118 14.43 2.87 -5.66
N LEU A 119 13.91 3.90 -6.34
CA LEU A 119 12.57 3.85 -6.91
C LEU A 119 12.53 2.80 -8.02
N VAL A 120 11.53 1.92 -7.98
CA VAL A 120 11.31 0.88 -8.99
C VAL A 120 9.98 1.03 -9.72
N ALA A 121 8.99 1.66 -9.09
CA ALA A 121 7.73 2.03 -9.72
C ALA A 121 7.18 3.31 -9.09
N ASP A 122 6.55 4.16 -9.91
CA ASP A 122 5.81 5.33 -9.46
C ASP A 122 4.41 5.28 -10.08
N ILE A 123 3.46 4.80 -9.29
CA ILE A 123 2.09 4.53 -9.69
C ILE A 123 1.27 5.77 -9.36
N GLY A 124 1.18 6.68 -10.34
CA GLY A 124 0.41 7.92 -10.26
C GLY A 124 -0.50 8.11 -11.46
N LEU A 125 -1.30 9.18 -11.44
CA LEU A 125 -2.32 9.45 -12.47
C LEU A 125 -1.77 9.84 -13.84
N GLN A 126 -0.51 10.30 -13.93
CA GLN A 126 0.00 10.98 -15.13
C GLN A 126 0.94 10.13 -16.00
N THR A 127 1.53 9.07 -15.46
CA THR A 127 2.49 8.24 -16.21
C THR A 127 2.32 6.79 -15.78
N PRO A 128 1.93 5.89 -16.71
CA PRO A 128 1.89 4.47 -16.42
C PRO A 128 3.28 3.96 -16.05
N SER A 129 3.34 3.06 -15.07
CA SER A 129 4.49 2.23 -14.74
C SER A 129 4.18 0.79 -15.17
N PRO A 130 4.43 0.41 -16.44
CA PRO A 130 4.05 -0.90 -16.96
C PRO A 130 4.63 -2.06 -16.15
N GLY A 131 3.78 -3.01 -15.78
CA GLY A 131 4.17 -4.19 -14.99
C GLY A 131 4.41 -3.87 -13.51
N ALA A 132 4.04 -2.68 -13.04
CA ALA A 132 4.13 -2.35 -11.64
C ALA A 132 3.12 -3.16 -10.82
N VAL A 133 3.54 -3.48 -9.60
CA VAL A 133 2.72 -4.12 -8.59
C VAL A 133 2.68 -3.23 -7.36
N LEU A 134 1.51 -3.08 -6.76
CA LEU A 134 1.30 -2.38 -5.52
C LEU A 134 1.16 -3.40 -4.37
N PRO A 135 2.18 -3.57 -3.51
CA PRO A 135 2.04 -4.36 -2.30
C PRO A 135 0.92 -3.84 -1.39
N GLN A 136 0.21 -4.76 -0.74
CA GLN A 136 -0.88 -4.44 0.18
C GLN A 136 -0.41 -4.59 1.64
N ALA A 137 -0.99 -3.80 2.54
CA ALA A 137 -0.71 -3.84 3.96
C ALA A 137 -1.32 -5.05 4.67
N ALA A 138 -2.43 -5.57 4.15
CA ALA A 138 -3.04 -6.78 4.65
C ALA A 138 -2.17 -8.01 4.33
N SER A 139 -2.06 -8.93 5.28
CA SER A 139 -1.43 -10.23 5.10
C SER A 139 -1.95 -11.24 6.12
N THR A 140 -1.67 -12.52 5.91
CA THR A 140 -1.90 -13.61 6.88
C THR A 140 -0.56 -14.21 7.29
N GLU A 141 -0.56 -15.25 8.11
CA GLU A 141 0.68 -16.01 8.37
C GLU A 141 1.24 -16.68 7.10
N ARG A 142 0.37 -17.07 6.16
CA ARG A 142 0.75 -17.84 4.96
C ARG A 142 0.87 -16.99 3.69
N PHE A 143 0.08 -15.92 3.59
CA PHE A 143 -0.09 -15.17 2.34
C PHE A 143 0.12 -13.68 2.52
N TYR A 144 0.63 -13.04 1.47
CA TYR A 144 0.60 -11.59 1.29
C TYR A 144 -0.01 -11.25 -0.06
N PHE A 145 -0.44 -10.00 -0.24
CA PHE A 145 -1.25 -9.61 -1.40
C PHE A 145 -0.60 -8.47 -2.16
N GLN A 146 -0.74 -8.50 -3.49
CA GLN A 146 -0.25 -7.48 -4.39
C GLN A 146 -1.31 -7.17 -5.45
N LEU A 147 -1.34 -5.94 -5.94
CA LEU A 147 -2.23 -5.52 -7.01
C LEU A 147 -1.40 -5.20 -8.25
N PRO A 148 -1.55 -5.93 -9.36
CA PRO A 148 -1.00 -5.52 -10.65
C PRO A 148 -1.70 -4.23 -11.08
N MET A 149 -0.96 -3.12 -11.14
CA MET A 149 -1.52 -1.85 -11.57
C MET A 149 -0.45 -0.92 -12.11
N ASP A 150 -0.65 -0.50 -13.35
CA ASP A 150 0.28 0.39 -14.04
C ASP A 150 0.02 1.86 -13.71
N MET A 151 -1.20 2.22 -13.27
CA MET A 151 -1.57 3.59 -12.94
C MET A 151 -2.51 3.65 -11.75
N ASP A 152 -2.51 4.79 -11.06
CA ASP A 152 -3.44 5.03 -9.97
C ASP A 152 -4.89 5.17 -10.48
N TYR A 153 -5.86 4.84 -9.63
CA TYR A 153 -7.30 4.79 -9.94
C TYR A 153 -7.73 3.83 -11.08
N ALA A 154 -6.84 2.99 -11.60
CA ALA A 154 -7.21 1.91 -12.52
C ALA A 154 -8.34 1.04 -11.92
N ALA A 155 -9.16 0.47 -12.79
CA ALA A 155 -10.14 -0.52 -12.36
C ALA A 155 -9.40 -1.65 -11.65
N LEU A 156 -9.91 -2.07 -10.49
CA LEU A 156 -9.33 -3.19 -9.78
C LEU A 156 -9.73 -4.49 -10.48
N GLU A 157 -8.83 -5.02 -11.30
CA GLU A 157 -9.11 -6.22 -12.10
C GLU A 157 -8.79 -7.51 -11.35
N THR A 158 -7.63 -7.55 -10.68
CA THR A 158 -7.13 -8.75 -10.02
C THR A 158 -6.44 -8.46 -8.70
N ILE A 159 -6.37 -9.48 -7.84
CA ILE A 159 -5.50 -9.52 -6.67
C ILE A 159 -4.55 -10.70 -6.85
N GLN A 160 -3.25 -10.46 -6.74
CA GLN A 160 -2.25 -11.53 -6.66
C GLN A 160 -2.11 -11.98 -5.20
N VAL A 161 -2.33 -13.27 -4.97
CA VAL A 161 -2.08 -13.94 -3.70
C VAL A 161 -0.72 -14.59 -3.79
N MET A 162 0.18 -14.19 -2.90
CA MET A 162 1.55 -14.65 -2.86
C MET A 162 1.78 -15.50 -1.62
N ASP A 163 2.52 -16.59 -1.75
CA ASP A 163 2.92 -17.44 -0.63
C ASP A 163 4.13 -16.82 0.10
N LYS A 164 4.01 -16.58 1.42
CA LYS A 164 5.06 -15.93 2.23
C LYS A 164 6.31 -16.78 2.40
N ALA A 165 6.20 -18.11 2.38
CA ALA A 165 7.36 -18.97 2.59
C ALA A 165 8.29 -18.97 1.36
N THR A 166 7.70 -18.84 0.17
CA THR A 166 8.42 -18.97 -1.10
C THR A 166 8.55 -17.67 -1.89
N GLY A 167 7.75 -16.65 -1.57
CA GLY A 167 7.63 -15.42 -2.35
C GLY A 167 6.99 -15.62 -3.73
N LYS A 168 6.39 -16.78 -4.00
CA LYS A 168 5.83 -17.14 -5.31
C LYS A 168 4.32 -16.87 -5.37
N LEU A 169 3.83 -16.60 -6.58
CA LEU A 169 2.40 -16.47 -6.85
C LEU A 169 1.69 -17.80 -6.55
N GLN A 170 0.76 -17.78 -5.60
CA GLN A 170 -0.13 -18.89 -5.28
C GLN A 170 -1.36 -18.89 -6.21
N GLN A 171 -1.97 -17.72 -6.38
CA GLN A 171 -3.22 -17.58 -7.13
C GLN A 171 -3.44 -16.13 -7.57
N THR A 172 -4.09 -15.94 -8.71
CA THR A 172 -4.67 -14.65 -9.11
C THR A 172 -6.18 -14.70 -8.90
N LEU A 173 -6.72 -13.79 -8.10
CA LEU A 173 -8.15 -13.64 -7.86
C LEU A 173 -8.72 -12.65 -8.86
N GLU A 174 -9.67 -13.09 -9.68
CA GLU A 174 -10.41 -12.17 -10.55
C GLU A 174 -11.41 -11.37 -9.73
N VAL A 175 -11.27 -10.04 -9.73
CA VAL A 175 -12.19 -9.13 -9.05
C VAL A 175 -13.36 -8.82 -9.97
N LYS A 176 -13.11 -8.15 -11.09
CA LYS A 176 -14.09 -7.79 -12.14
C LYS A 176 -15.43 -7.28 -11.59
N VAL A 177 -15.39 -6.45 -10.54
CA VAL A 177 -16.59 -5.81 -9.97
C VAL A 177 -16.65 -4.36 -10.43
N PRO A 178 -17.72 -3.92 -11.12
CA PRO A 178 -17.87 -2.54 -11.55
C PRO A 178 -17.71 -1.54 -10.41
N GLY A 179 -16.96 -0.47 -10.69
CA GLY A 179 -16.75 0.65 -9.77
C GLY A 179 -15.78 0.39 -8.62
N CYS A 180 -15.27 -0.84 -8.45
CA CYS A 180 -14.17 -1.11 -7.56
C CYS A 180 -12.84 -0.60 -8.15
N ARG A 181 -12.18 0.30 -7.41
CA ARG A 181 -10.87 0.87 -7.74
C ARG A 181 -9.92 0.63 -6.57
N SER A 182 -8.62 0.68 -6.84
CA SER A 182 -7.62 0.67 -5.77
C SER A 182 -7.85 1.82 -4.79
N LYS A 183 -7.66 1.54 -3.50
CA LYS A 183 -7.60 2.50 -2.39
C LYS A 183 -6.20 2.48 -1.76
N GLY A 184 -5.18 2.32 -2.59
CA GLY A 184 -3.79 2.26 -2.17
C GLY A 184 -3.43 0.98 -1.42
N ILE A 185 -2.59 1.11 -0.39
CA ILE A 185 -2.03 -0.03 0.36
C ILE A 185 -3.09 -0.78 1.18
N ASP A 186 -4.28 -0.19 1.38
CA ASP A 186 -5.40 -0.74 2.17
C ASP A 186 -6.60 -1.15 1.30
N THR A 187 -6.38 -1.42 0.01
CA THR A 187 -7.43 -1.90 -0.90
C THR A 187 -7.96 -3.27 -0.48
N VAL A 188 -7.04 -4.16 -0.10
CA VAL A 188 -7.35 -5.53 0.33
C VAL A 188 -7.44 -5.58 1.85
N GLN A 189 -8.46 -6.25 2.35
CA GLN A 189 -8.60 -6.61 3.76
C GLN A 189 -8.62 -8.13 3.91
N VAL A 190 -8.25 -8.58 5.11
CA VAL A 190 -8.21 -9.99 5.48
C VAL A 190 -8.91 -10.16 6.81
N ARG A 191 -9.69 -11.23 6.95
CA ARG A 191 -10.25 -11.65 8.24
C ARG A 191 -10.31 -13.17 8.34
N LEU A 192 -10.39 -13.66 9.58
CA LEU A 192 -10.77 -15.04 9.86
C LEU A 192 -12.28 -15.08 10.13
N GLN A 193 -13.02 -15.84 9.33
CA GLN A 193 -14.45 -16.05 9.54
C GLN A 193 -14.76 -17.55 9.46
N GLY A 194 -15.42 -18.09 10.50
CA GLY A 194 -15.75 -19.52 10.55
C GLY A 194 -14.54 -20.45 10.49
N GLY A 195 -13.36 -19.99 10.93
CA GLY A 195 -12.10 -20.74 10.83
C GLY A 195 -11.41 -20.66 9.46
N ALA A 196 -12.02 -20.03 8.46
CA ALA A 196 -11.44 -19.83 7.15
C ALA A 196 -10.84 -18.42 6.99
N THR A 197 -9.74 -18.32 6.26
CA THR A 197 -9.18 -17.04 5.84
C THR A 197 -10.03 -16.46 4.72
N GLN A 198 -10.48 -15.23 4.88
CA GLN A 198 -11.16 -14.47 3.83
C GLN A 198 -10.32 -13.29 3.38
N VAL A 199 -10.28 -13.09 2.06
CA VAL A 199 -9.73 -11.92 1.39
C VAL A 199 -10.90 -11.13 0.84
N LEU A 200 -10.97 -9.84 1.17
CA LEU A 200 -12.12 -9.03 0.82
C LEU A 200 -11.74 -7.66 0.30
N ILE A 201 -12.51 -7.24 -0.70
CA ILE A 201 -12.59 -5.87 -1.18
C ILE A 201 -13.83 -5.28 -0.51
N PRO A 202 -13.68 -4.29 0.39
CA PRO A 202 -14.80 -3.71 1.11
C PRO A 202 -15.80 -3.05 0.16
N SER A 203 -17.08 -3.24 0.42
CA SER A 203 -18.13 -2.51 -0.29
C SER A 203 -18.09 -1.02 0.05
N SER A 204 -18.55 -0.20 -0.88
CA SER A 204 -18.72 1.25 -0.76
C SER A 204 -19.89 1.69 -1.64
N PRO A 205 -20.33 2.96 -1.59
CA PRO A 205 -21.39 3.46 -2.46
C PRO A 205 -21.12 3.27 -3.97
N TYR A 206 -19.86 3.06 -4.36
CA TYR A 206 -19.44 2.91 -5.76
C TYR A 206 -18.83 1.56 -6.09
N CYS A 207 -18.66 0.67 -5.11
CA CYS A 207 -18.05 -0.64 -5.28
C CYS A 207 -18.87 -1.66 -4.50
N LEU A 208 -19.43 -2.67 -5.16
CA LEU A 208 -20.22 -3.70 -4.48
C LEU A 208 -19.37 -4.59 -3.57
N GLY A 209 -18.04 -4.49 -3.65
CA GLY A 209 -17.12 -5.33 -2.92
C GLY A 209 -17.05 -6.74 -3.49
N LYS A 210 -16.14 -7.54 -2.95
CA LYS A 210 -16.03 -8.96 -3.29
C LYS A 210 -15.33 -9.70 -2.16
N THR A 211 -15.75 -10.93 -1.88
CA THR A 211 -15.15 -11.77 -0.85
C THR A 211 -14.69 -13.08 -1.46
N PHE A 212 -13.49 -13.50 -1.09
CA PHE A 212 -12.92 -14.79 -1.42
C PHE A 212 -12.57 -15.52 -0.13
N GLU A 213 -12.79 -16.82 -0.07
CA GLU A 213 -12.53 -17.65 1.10
C GLU A 213 -11.56 -18.77 0.74
N TRP A 214 -10.55 -18.97 1.59
CA TRP A 214 -9.60 -20.07 1.45
C TRP A 214 -10.29 -21.40 1.73
N ARG A 215 -10.19 -22.32 0.78
CA ARG A 215 -10.67 -23.70 0.90
C ARG A 215 -9.48 -24.64 1.00
N GLU A 216 -9.31 -25.27 2.15
CA GLU A 216 -8.22 -26.23 2.36
C GLU A 216 -8.31 -27.43 1.39
N ALA A 217 -9.52 -27.94 1.14
CA ALA A 217 -9.73 -29.10 0.27
C ALA A 217 -9.25 -28.87 -1.16
N SER A 218 -9.37 -27.64 -1.67
CA SER A 218 -9.00 -27.27 -3.05
C SER A 218 -7.71 -26.44 -3.10
N ALA A 219 -7.08 -26.19 -1.95
CA ALA A 219 -5.88 -25.38 -1.74
C ALA A 219 -5.90 -24.06 -2.52
N ARG A 220 -7.05 -23.38 -2.53
CA ARG A 220 -7.26 -22.12 -3.25
C ARG A 220 -8.31 -21.24 -2.56
N PHE A 221 -8.29 -19.96 -2.90
CA PHE A 221 -9.38 -19.04 -2.60
C PHE A 221 -10.52 -19.20 -3.61
N GLU A 222 -11.75 -19.27 -3.11
CA GLU A 222 -12.99 -19.37 -3.90
C GLU A 222 -13.91 -18.19 -3.59
N VAL A 223 -14.69 -17.74 -4.57
CA VAL A 223 -15.63 -16.62 -4.37
C VAL A 223 -16.73 -17.06 -3.40
N VAL A 224 -17.00 -16.23 -2.39
CA VAL A 224 -18.17 -16.39 -1.53
C VAL A 224 -19.31 -15.62 -2.15
N SER A 225 -20.38 -16.34 -2.53
CA SER A 225 -21.64 -15.77 -3.02
C SER A 225 -22.39 -15.01 -1.95
#